data_AF-A0AAW5VK06-F1
#
_entry.id   AF-A0AAW5VK06-F1
#
_cell.length_a   1.000
_cell.length_b   1.000
_cell.length_c   1.000
_cell.angle_alpha   90.00
_cell.angle_beta   90.00
_cell.angle_gamma   90.00
#
_symmetry.space_group_name_H-M   'P 1'
#
loop_
_entity.id
_entity.type
_entity.pdbx_description
1 polymer ?
#
loop_
_entity_poly.entity_id
_entity_poly.type
_entity_poly.pdbx_seq_one_letter_code
_entity_poly.pdbx_strand_id
1 'polypeptide(L)'
;MKLFSFLISVLILFFFSCQSKHESLVSEIEDLISKEKYEKALALLQDRLSANRPSSEVLSKNKPNQPRLFALSEDRTKIVWTENKTLYFKDLVNDSRNSIELKLRPDSIQISANGNYVAVQYPLKQYGGCALFGYSTTDSSLEHESIVHIPCKSGMAITNSGDLLLYFFENQLFIEKTGKSSKPEKYISENLFPTPFPKLKTHYHITSIGNEFLVWSGIAGSYNLFFLHLESKRVTLLSKDIVLPRFYYNNGISGYIVGGKIGDLYLKEVVYHQGKTPSINRGIPIVTREAFSWRLTGKDEFIATNQNDPNQPMKWKVSGKKEHFPFFIERLWGVAGDRIVYESKRGELVLDDLIFSPEDWMIYEYFKKVRKLSDG
;
A
#
# COMPACT_ATOMS: atom_id res chain seq x y z
N MET A 1 -39.32 41.35 36.66
CA MET A 1 -39.85 40.78 35.39
C MET A 1 -39.15 41.29 34.12
N LYS A 2 -38.79 42.57 33.97
CA LYS A 2 -38.14 43.08 32.75
C LYS A 2 -36.70 42.55 32.50
N LEU A 3 -35.92 42.30 33.57
CA LEU A 3 -34.55 41.74 33.44
C LEU A 3 -34.54 40.26 33.00
N PHE A 4 -35.54 39.49 33.44
CA PHE A 4 -35.66 38.06 33.14
C PHE A 4 -36.10 37.81 31.69
N SER A 5 -36.99 38.66 31.16
CA SER A 5 -37.38 38.63 29.75
C SER A 5 -36.24 39.03 28.81
N PHE A 6 -35.35 39.95 29.23
CA PHE A 6 -34.19 40.35 28.43
C PHE A 6 -33.12 39.26 28.38
N LEU A 7 -32.87 38.55 29.49
CA LEU A 7 -31.97 37.39 29.51
C LEU A 7 -32.47 36.22 28.66
N ILE A 8 -33.79 35.97 28.63
CA ILE A 8 -34.38 34.93 27.77
C ILE A 8 -34.28 35.30 26.29
N SER A 9 -34.51 36.57 25.93
CA SER A 9 -34.35 37.04 24.54
C SER A 9 -32.89 36.96 24.05
N VAL A 10 -31.93 37.26 24.93
CA VAL A 10 -30.49 37.12 24.62
C VAL A 10 -30.11 35.64 24.52
N LEU A 11 -30.62 34.75 25.39
CA LEU A 11 -30.40 33.30 25.27
C LEU A 11 -30.98 32.73 23.97
N ILE A 12 -32.18 33.17 23.56
CA ILE A 12 -32.81 32.73 22.29
C ILE A 12 -32.00 33.22 21.08
N LEU A 13 -31.45 34.44 21.12
CA LEU A 13 -30.55 34.95 20.07
C LEU A 13 -29.23 34.15 19.99
N PHE A 14 -28.71 33.64 21.12
CA PHE A 14 -27.54 32.75 21.12
C PHE A 14 -27.82 31.35 20.56
N PHE A 15 -29.08 30.87 20.56
CA PHE A 15 -29.45 29.60 19.93
C PHE A 15 -29.62 29.71 18.39
N PHE A 16 -29.85 30.90 17.83
CA PHE A 16 -30.04 31.08 16.39
C PHE A 16 -28.76 31.32 15.59
N SER A 17 -27.61 31.56 16.23
CA SER A 17 -26.35 31.88 15.54
C SER A 17 -25.32 30.75 15.51
N CYS A 18 -25.71 29.52 15.83
CA CYS A 18 -24.83 28.36 15.73
C CYS A 18 -25.23 27.50 14.53
N GLN A 19 -25.06 28.03 13.32
CA GLN A 19 -25.07 27.17 12.14
C GLN A 19 -23.93 26.18 12.25
N SER A 20 -24.23 24.90 12.09
CA SER A 20 -23.18 23.90 12.00
C SER A 20 -22.33 24.16 10.74
N LYS A 21 -21.05 23.78 10.76
CA LYS A 21 -20.19 23.85 9.55
C LYS A 21 -20.83 23.15 8.35
N HIS A 22 -21.64 22.13 8.61
CA HIS A 22 -22.39 21.38 7.61
C HIS A 22 -23.49 22.22 6.96
N GLU A 23 -24.34 22.88 7.74
CA GLU A 23 -25.42 23.73 7.23
C GLU A 23 -24.87 24.91 6.40
N SER A 24 -23.76 25.50 6.84
CA SER A 24 -23.06 26.54 6.09
C SER A 24 -22.55 26.03 4.74
N LEU A 25 -21.96 24.82 4.71
CA LEU A 25 -21.48 24.21 3.46
C LEU A 25 -22.64 23.91 2.52
N VAL A 26 -23.71 23.28 3.00
CA VAL A 26 -24.87 22.93 2.16
C VAL A 26 -25.50 24.18 1.57
N SER A 27 -25.67 25.24 2.36
CA SER A 27 -26.19 26.53 1.88
C SER A 27 -25.29 27.16 0.81
N GLU A 28 -23.97 27.10 0.98
CA GLU A 28 -23.02 27.60 -0.03
C GLU A 28 -23.11 26.80 -1.34
N ILE A 29 -23.21 25.47 -1.25
CA ILE A 29 -23.39 24.61 -2.43
C ILE A 29 -24.72 24.91 -3.14
N GLU A 30 -25.82 25.12 -2.41
CA GLU A 30 -27.13 25.47 -3.00
C GLU A 30 -27.09 26.81 -3.73
N ASP A 31 -26.43 27.82 -3.16
CA ASP A 31 -26.21 29.11 -3.83
C ASP A 31 -25.39 28.94 -5.11
N LEU A 32 -24.32 28.14 -5.08
CA LEU A 32 -23.50 27.85 -6.27
C LEU A 32 -24.30 27.12 -7.35
N ILE A 33 -25.13 26.15 -6.99
CA ILE A 33 -26.03 25.44 -7.91
C ILE A 33 -27.03 26.41 -8.55
N SER A 34 -27.65 27.29 -7.75
CA SER A 34 -28.60 28.30 -8.25
C SER A 34 -27.98 29.27 -9.27
N LYS A 35 -26.66 29.47 -9.17
CA LYS A 35 -25.85 30.31 -10.07
C LYS A 35 -25.20 29.51 -11.20
N GLU A 36 -25.57 28.23 -11.37
CA GLU A 36 -25.01 27.30 -12.36
C GLU A 36 -23.48 27.12 -12.27
N LYS A 37 -22.89 27.34 -11.08
CA LYS A 37 -21.45 27.21 -10.82
C LYS A 37 -21.09 25.80 -10.34
N TYR A 38 -21.48 24.78 -11.12
CA TYR A 38 -21.35 23.37 -10.73
C TYR A 38 -19.92 22.93 -10.45
N GLU A 39 -18.94 23.37 -11.25
CA GLU A 39 -17.52 23.04 -11.03
C GLU A 39 -16.99 23.51 -9.67
N LYS A 40 -17.40 24.71 -9.23
CA LYS A 40 -17.02 25.24 -7.91
C LYS A 40 -17.69 24.47 -6.79
N ALA A 41 -18.97 24.11 -6.96
CA ALA A 41 -19.69 23.27 -6.01
C ALA A 41 -19.04 21.88 -5.88
N LEU A 42 -18.66 21.27 -7.01
CA LEU A 42 -17.96 19.99 -7.03
C LEU A 42 -16.60 20.07 -6.35
N ALA A 43 -15.83 21.14 -6.55
CA ALA A 43 -14.55 21.34 -5.88
C ALA A 43 -14.71 21.39 -4.35
N LEU A 44 -15.67 22.17 -3.83
CA LEU A 44 -15.93 22.25 -2.39
C LEU A 44 -16.39 20.91 -1.79
N LEU A 45 -17.25 20.17 -2.49
CA LEU A 45 -17.69 18.84 -2.07
C LEU A 45 -16.53 17.84 -2.09
N GLN A 46 -15.68 17.88 -3.13
CA GLN A 46 -14.48 17.04 -3.17
C GLN A 46 -13.50 17.38 -2.05
N ASP A 47 -13.31 18.65 -1.72
CA ASP A 47 -12.44 19.08 -0.62
C ASP A 47 -12.96 18.58 0.72
N ARG A 48 -14.28 18.65 0.96
CA ARG A 48 -14.92 18.07 2.16
C ARG A 48 -14.77 16.55 2.23
N LEU A 49 -14.90 15.85 1.10
CA LEU A 49 -14.73 14.40 1.00
C LEU A 49 -13.25 13.96 1.02
N SER A 50 -12.30 14.88 0.84
CA SER A 50 -10.86 14.61 0.92
C SER A 50 -10.25 14.98 2.27
N ALA A 51 -11.05 15.59 3.17
CA ALA A 51 -10.60 15.97 4.49
C ALA A 51 -10.44 14.75 5.40
N ASN A 52 -9.44 14.79 6.29
CA ASN A 52 -9.24 13.72 7.27
C ASN A 52 -10.43 13.67 8.22
N ARG A 53 -10.84 12.45 8.56
CA ARG A 53 -11.95 12.24 9.48
C ARG A 53 -11.46 12.43 10.92
N PRO A 54 -12.35 12.76 11.87
CA PRO A 54 -11.98 12.89 13.28
C PRO A 54 -11.42 11.59 13.89
N SER A 55 -11.83 10.43 13.37
CA SER A 55 -11.34 9.11 13.80
C SER A 55 -9.97 8.74 13.22
N SER A 56 -9.49 9.44 12.19
CA SER A 56 -8.25 9.10 11.51
C SER A 56 -7.02 9.51 12.31
N GLU A 57 -5.97 8.69 12.27
CA GLU A 57 -4.64 9.03 12.78
C GLU A 57 -3.77 9.59 11.64
N VAL A 58 -3.23 10.80 11.82
CA VAL A 58 -2.27 11.38 10.86
C VAL A 58 -0.86 10.88 11.17
N LEU A 59 -0.37 9.91 10.40
CA LEU A 59 0.97 9.34 10.49
C LEU A 59 2.06 10.35 10.08
N SER A 60 1.76 11.15 9.05
CA SER A 60 2.61 12.26 8.62
C SER A 60 1.79 13.39 8.01
N LYS A 61 2.15 14.63 8.33
CA LYS A 61 1.43 15.84 7.93
C LYS A 61 1.86 16.42 6.59
N ASN A 62 3.08 16.14 6.15
CA ASN A 62 3.69 16.86 5.04
C ASN A 62 3.80 15.97 3.80
N LYS A 63 3.49 16.54 2.63
CA LYS A 63 3.77 15.87 1.36
C LYS A 63 5.30 15.81 1.16
N PRO A 64 5.91 14.61 1.03
CA PRO A 64 7.33 14.52 0.73
C PRO A 64 7.60 15.00 -0.70
N ASN A 65 8.86 15.36 -0.97
CA ASN A 65 9.27 15.92 -2.27
C ASN A 65 9.15 14.92 -3.44
N GLN A 66 8.84 13.66 -3.14
CA GLN A 66 8.65 12.60 -4.13
C GLN A 66 7.77 11.50 -3.49
N PRO A 67 7.24 10.55 -4.26
CA PRO A 67 6.34 9.53 -3.74
C PRO A 67 6.94 8.73 -2.57
N ARG A 68 6.13 8.49 -1.53
CA ARG A 68 6.46 7.55 -0.46
C ARG A 68 6.60 6.15 -1.04
N LEU A 69 7.64 5.45 -0.62
CA LEU A 69 7.70 3.99 -0.66
C LEU A 69 6.96 3.47 0.55
N PHE A 70 6.26 2.35 0.42
CA PHE A 70 5.45 1.78 1.48
C PHE A 70 5.50 0.26 1.42
N ALA A 71 5.72 -0.37 2.58
CA ALA A 71 5.80 -1.82 2.74
C ALA A 71 5.09 -2.27 4.02
N LEU A 72 4.66 -3.52 4.04
CA LEU A 72 3.83 -4.13 5.08
C LEU A 72 4.43 -5.47 5.49
N SER A 73 4.41 -5.78 6.79
CA SER A 73 4.62 -7.15 7.25
C SER A 73 3.55 -8.09 6.70
N GLU A 74 3.82 -9.39 6.81
CA GLU A 74 3.00 -10.44 6.22
C GLU A 74 1.58 -10.53 6.80
N ASP A 75 1.44 -10.18 8.07
CA ASP A 75 0.18 -10.06 8.81
C ASP A 75 -0.45 -8.66 8.71
N ARG A 76 0.20 -7.75 7.98
CA ARG A 76 -0.16 -6.33 7.80
C ARG A 76 -0.24 -5.52 9.10
N THR A 77 0.43 -5.97 10.17
CA THR A 77 0.41 -5.26 11.47
C THR A 77 1.54 -4.26 11.62
N LYS A 78 2.63 -4.38 10.86
CA LYS A 78 3.74 -3.44 10.86
C LYS A 78 3.86 -2.78 9.51
N ILE A 79 4.03 -1.47 9.52
CA ILE A 79 4.12 -0.65 8.32
C ILE A 79 5.45 0.10 8.29
N VAL A 80 5.98 0.23 7.09
CA VAL A 80 7.22 0.96 6.83
C VAL A 80 7.03 1.89 5.67
N TRP A 81 7.44 3.15 5.82
CA TRP A 81 7.37 4.11 4.73
C TRP A 81 8.54 5.07 4.73
N THR A 82 8.78 5.68 3.57
CA THR A 82 9.86 6.65 3.41
C THR A 82 9.31 8.06 3.22
N GLU A 83 9.95 9.03 3.87
CA GLU A 83 9.77 10.44 3.53
C GLU A 83 11.15 11.08 3.36
N ASN A 84 11.44 11.53 2.15
CA ASN A 84 12.74 12.09 1.80
C ASN A 84 13.89 11.12 2.13
N LYS A 85 14.66 11.41 3.19
CA LYS A 85 15.79 10.60 3.67
C LYS A 85 15.50 9.89 4.99
N THR A 86 14.25 9.78 5.40
CA THR A 86 13.89 9.14 6.66
C THR A 86 13.02 7.92 6.39
N LEU A 87 13.34 6.81 7.05
CA LEU A 87 12.55 5.59 7.08
C LEU A 87 11.75 5.57 8.38
N TYR A 88 10.43 5.47 8.28
CA TYR A 88 9.54 5.44 9.42
C TYR A 88 8.93 4.05 9.58
N PHE A 89 8.70 3.67 10.83
CA PHE A 89 8.15 2.40 11.24
C PHE A 89 7.00 2.63 12.19
N LYS A 90 5.90 1.90 12.02
CA LYS A 90 4.82 1.84 13.01
C LYS A 90 4.33 0.41 13.19
N ASP A 91 4.26 -0.03 14.44
CA ASP A 91 3.56 -1.23 14.85
C ASP A 91 2.10 -0.84 15.16
N LEU A 92 1.15 -1.38 14.38
CA LEU A 92 -0.27 -1.05 14.48
C LEU A 92 -1.00 -1.78 15.60
N VAL A 93 -0.32 -2.69 16.30
CA VAL A 93 -0.85 -3.48 17.43
C VAL A 93 -0.33 -2.90 18.75
N ASN A 94 1.00 -2.67 18.83
CA ASN A 94 1.64 -2.14 20.03
C ASN A 94 1.67 -0.61 20.07
N ASP A 95 1.23 0.05 18.99
CA ASP A 95 1.26 1.51 18.79
C ASP A 95 2.65 2.14 18.98
N SER A 96 3.71 1.37 18.70
CA SER A 96 5.09 1.85 18.75
C SER A 96 5.50 2.46 17.43
N ARG A 97 6.36 3.49 17.50
CA ARG A 97 6.87 4.20 16.32
C ARG A 97 8.36 4.44 16.45
N ASN A 98 9.08 4.16 15.37
CA ASN A 98 10.51 4.43 15.25
C ASN A 98 10.80 5.11 13.91
N SER A 99 12.01 5.68 13.80
CA SER A 99 12.50 6.21 12.54
C SER A 99 14.02 6.11 12.45
N ILE A 100 14.53 5.96 11.24
CA ILE A 100 15.96 5.92 10.93
C ILE A 100 16.23 6.97 9.86
N GLU A 101 17.23 7.82 10.10
CA GLU A 101 17.73 8.73 9.08
C GLU A 101 18.69 7.97 8.15
N LEU A 102 18.46 8.12 6.84
CA LEU A 102 19.15 7.40 5.79
C LEU A 102 20.20 8.30 5.15
N LYS A 103 21.31 7.68 4.72
CA LYS A 103 22.39 8.39 4.00
C LYS A 103 21.86 9.10 2.75
N LEU A 104 21.03 8.37 2.01
CA LEU A 104 20.46 8.80 0.73
C LEU A 104 18.98 8.50 0.69
N ARG A 105 18.34 9.08 -0.31
CA ARG A 105 16.96 8.77 -0.63
C ARG A 105 16.87 7.36 -1.25
N PRO A 106 16.01 6.47 -0.75
CA PRO A 106 15.85 5.13 -1.31
C PRO A 106 15.04 5.12 -2.61
N ASP A 107 15.34 4.15 -3.47
CA ASP A 107 14.63 3.83 -4.71
C ASP A 107 13.60 2.71 -4.48
N SER A 108 13.92 1.74 -3.59
CA SER A 108 13.02 0.65 -3.22
C SER A 108 13.23 0.22 -1.76
N ILE A 109 12.20 -0.38 -1.16
CA ILE A 109 12.24 -1.00 0.17
C ILE A 109 11.52 -2.36 0.12
N GLN A 110 11.98 -3.32 0.92
CA GLN A 110 11.33 -4.61 1.14
C GLN A 110 11.46 -4.98 2.62
N ILE A 111 10.35 -5.36 3.24
CA ILE A 111 10.30 -5.71 4.65
C ILE A 111 10.31 -7.24 4.81
N SER A 112 10.96 -7.71 5.87
CA SER A 112 10.86 -9.11 6.32
C SER A 112 9.42 -9.45 6.70
N ALA A 113 9.06 -10.74 6.66
CA ALA A 113 7.69 -11.20 6.89
C ALA A 113 7.20 -10.82 8.30
N ASN A 114 8.07 -10.93 9.31
CA ASN A 114 7.77 -10.53 10.70
C ASN A 114 7.82 -9.02 10.96
N GLY A 115 8.23 -8.22 9.97
CA GLY A 115 8.34 -6.77 10.04
C GLY A 115 9.48 -6.22 10.90
N ASN A 116 10.43 -7.06 11.35
CA ASN A 116 11.52 -6.64 12.24
C ASN A 116 12.75 -6.10 11.51
N TYR A 117 12.86 -6.40 10.22
CA TYR A 117 13.97 -5.97 9.37
C TYR A 117 13.48 -5.45 8.02
N VAL A 118 14.24 -4.53 7.43
CA VAL A 118 13.96 -3.93 6.13
C VAL A 118 15.23 -3.90 5.28
N ALA A 119 15.12 -4.38 4.05
CA ALA A 119 16.08 -4.15 2.98
C ALA A 119 15.75 -2.83 2.27
N VAL A 120 16.76 -2.01 2.03
CA VAL A 120 16.65 -0.69 1.42
C VAL A 120 17.65 -0.58 0.27
N GLN A 121 17.21 -0.03 -0.84
CA GLN A 121 18.04 0.15 -2.02
C GLN A 121 18.26 1.63 -2.32
N TYR A 122 19.51 2.06 -2.46
CA TYR A 122 19.86 3.45 -2.77
C TYR A 122 20.47 3.60 -4.16
N PRO A 123 20.01 4.55 -4.99
CA PRO A 123 20.58 4.80 -6.30
C PRO A 123 21.94 5.48 -6.20
N LEU A 124 22.95 4.90 -6.85
CA LEU A 124 24.31 5.43 -6.93
C LEU A 124 24.46 6.29 -8.19
N LYS A 125 24.33 7.61 -8.03
CA LYS A 125 24.36 8.56 -9.15
C LYS A 125 25.66 8.52 -9.98
N GLN A 126 26.79 8.22 -9.35
CA GLN A 126 28.11 8.33 -9.99
C GLN A 126 28.58 7.06 -10.71
N TYR A 127 28.19 5.88 -10.20
CA TYR A 127 28.72 4.60 -10.67
C TYR A 127 27.72 3.77 -11.48
N GLY A 128 26.45 4.20 -11.50
CA GLY A 128 25.35 3.38 -12.02
C GLY A 128 25.00 2.24 -11.05
N GLY A 129 23.74 1.84 -11.05
CA GLY A 129 23.23 0.82 -10.12
C GLY A 129 22.90 1.38 -8.73
N CYS A 130 22.80 0.48 -7.77
CA CYS A 130 22.24 0.71 -6.46
C CYS A 130 23.01 -0.05 -5.37
N ALA A 131 23.22 0.61 -4.23
CA ALA A 131 23.69 -0.04 -3.00
C ALA A 131 22.51 -0.61 -2.22
N LEU A 132 22.73 -1.71 -1.50
CA LEU A 132 21.72 -2.35 -0.66
C LEU A 132 22.09 -2.20 0.81
N PHE A 133 21.09 -2.01 1.65
CA PHE A 133 21.26 -1.90 3.07
C PHE A 133 20.22 -2.75 3.80
N GLY A 134 20.62 -3.35 4.92
CA GLY A 134 19.72 -3.97 5.88
C GLY A 134 19.63 -3.12 7.15
N TYR A 135 18.42 -2.89 7.63
CA TYR A 135 18.16 -2.20 8.90
C TYR A 135 17.23 -3.00 9.80
N SER A 136 17.44 -2.92 11.12
CA SER A 136 16.43 -3.30 12.12
C SER A 136 15.34 -2.22 12.17
N THR A 137 14.08 -2.62 12.35
CA THR A 137 12.95 -1.68 12.48
C THR A 137 12.67 -1.28 13.93
N THR A 138 13.25 -2.02 14.87
CA THR A 138 12.95 -1.88 16.30
C THR A 138 14.04 -1.15 17.07
N ASP A 139 15.28 -1.27 16.62
CA ASP A 139 16.46 -0.77 17.29
C ASP A 139 17.61 -0.53 16.29
N SER A 140 18.81 -0.26 16.80
CA SER A 140 20.03 -0.14 16.01
C SER A 140 20.83 -1.44 15.90
N SER A 141 20.24 -2.61 16.17
CA SER A 141 20.95 -3.90 16.17
C SER A 141 21.50 -4.29 14.79
N LEU A 142 20.94 -3.72 13.72
CA LEU A 142 21.37 -3.94 12.35
C LEU A 142 21.40 -2.62 11.58
N GLU A 143 22.59 -2.27 11.11
CA GLU A 143 22.83 -1.36 9.99
C GLU A 143 23.96 -1.99 9.16
N HIS A 144 23.59 -2.59 8.03
CA HIS A 144 24.52 -3.33 7.18
C HIS A 144 24.48 -2.79 5.76
N GLU A 145 25.63 -2.46 5.20
CA GLU A 145 25.79 -2.07 3.79
C GLU A 145 26.34 -3.26 3.00
N SER A 146 25.62 -3.63 1.94
CA SER A 146 26.02 -4.69 1.01
C SER A 146 27.33 -4.32 0.32
N ILE A 147 28.22 -5.30 0.18
CA ILE A 147 29.53 -5.09 -0.47
C ILE A 147 29.35 -4.89 -1.98
N VAL A 148 28.26 -5.41 -2.56
CA VAL A 148 27.98 -5.28 -4.00
C VAL A 148 26.98 -4.18 -4.33
N HIS A 149 27.15 -3.63 -5.51
CA HIS A 149 26.19 -2.75 -6.16
C HIS A 149 25.41 -3.53 -7.22
N ILE A 150 24.08 -3.43 -7.20
CA ILE A 150 23.19 -4.15 -8.11
C ILE A 150 22.42 -3.20 -9.04
N PRO A 151 21.81 -3.67 -10.13
CA PRO A 151 20.85 -2.85 -10.87
C PRO A 151 19.66 -2.43 -10.00
N CYS A 152 19.26 -1.16 -10.04
CA CYS A 152 18.19 -0.61 -9.19
C CYS A 152 16.79 -1.23 -9.38
N LYS A 153 16.60 -2.09 -10.37
CA LYS A 153 15.31 -2.76 -10.62
C LYS A 153 15.36 -4.25 -10.30
N SER A 154 16.42 -4.70 -9.64
CA SER A 154 16.55 -6.07 -9.17
C SER A 154 15.86 -6.24 -7.82
N GLY A 155 15.13 -7.33 -7.65
CA GLY A 155 14.52 -7.67 -6.38
C GLY A 155 15.57 -7.92 -5.29
N MET A 156 15.24 -7.46 -4.08
CA MET A 156 16.00 -7.69 -2.85
C MET A 156 15.07 -8.13 -1.73
N ALA A 157 15.59 -8.84 -0.73
CA ALA A 157 14.87 -9.18 0.49
C ALA A 157 15.84 -9.32 1.67
N ILE A 158 15.29 -9.38 2.87
CA ILE A 158 16.01 -9.68 4.10
C ILE A 158 15.24 -10.76 4.89
N THR A 159 15.96 -11.66 5.54
CA THR A 159 15.37 -12.73 6.37
C THR A 159 14.71 -12.17 7.64
N ASN A 160 13.83 -12.98 8.24
CA ASN A 160 13.16 -12.63 9.50
C ASN A 160 14.10 -12.49 10.70
N SER A 161 15.28 -13.09 10.62
CA SER A 161 16.39 -12.96 11.58
C SER A 161 17.30 -11.77 11.29
N GLY A 162 17.15 -11.13 10.13
CA GLY A 162 18.00 -10.01 9.70
C GLY A 162 19.41 -10.44 9.29
N ASP A 163 19.74 -11.73 9.32
CA ASP A 163 21.09 -12.27 9.16
C ASP A 163 21.54 -12.45 7.71
N LEU A 164 20.60 -12.45 6.77
CA LEU A 164 20.87 -12.63 5.34
C LEU A 164 20.13 -11.57 4.51
N LEU A 165 20.88 -10.87 3.66
CA LEU A 165 20.34 -10.14 2.52
C LEU A 165 20.30 -11.07 1.30
N LEU A 166 19.22 -10.99 0.54
CA LEU A 166 19.03 -11.71 -0.71
C LEU A 166 18.83 -10.72 -1.83
N TYR A 167 19.46 -10.91 -2.98
CA TYR A 167 19.30 -10.02 -4.12
C TYR A 167 19.69 -10.66 -5.44
N PHE A 168 19.14 -10.13 -6.54
CA PHE A 168 19.47 -10.57 -7.89
C PHE A 168 20.58 -9.72 -8.52
N PHE A 169 21.66 -10.39 -8.92
CA PHE A 169 22.77 -9.80 -9.68
C PHE A 169 23.11 -10.72 -10.85
N GLU A 170 23.24 -10.16 -12.06
CA GLU A 170 23.50 -10.92 -13.29
C GLU A 170 22.57 -12.14 -13.47
N ASN A 171 21.27 -11.94 -13.24
CA ASN A 171 20.22 -12.97 -13.30
C ASN A 171 20.35 -14.13 -12.30
N GLN A 172 21.27 -14.06 -11.35
CA GLN A 172 21.49 -15.06 -10.32
C GLN A 172 21.08 -14.51 -8.97
N LEU A 173 20.60 -15.39 -8.09
CA LEU A 173 20.30 -15.02 -6.72
C LEU A 173 21.56 -15.16 -5.89
N PHE A 174 21.93 -14.09 -5.20
CA PHE A 174 22.99 -14.05 -4.21
C PHE A 174 22.40 -13.96 -2.81
N ILE A 175 23.14 -14.50 -1.85
CA ILE A 175 22.94 -14.22 -0.44
C ILE A 175 24.17 -13.52 0.11
N GLU A 176 23.97 -12.63 1.07
CA GLU A 176 25.05 -11.97 1.79
C GLU A 176 24.73 -11.98 3.28
N LYS A 177 25.65 -12.52 4.08
CA LYS A 177 25.52 -12.49 5.54
C LYS A 177 25.70 -11.07 6.05
N THR A 178 24.74 -10.57 6.81
CA THR A 178 24.84 -9.24 7.42
C THR A 178 25.86 -9.21 8.55
N GLY A 179 26.55 -8.07 8.71
CA GLY A 179 27.51 -7.84 9.78
C GLY A 179 28.97 -7.86 9.30
N LYS A 180 29.91 -7.94 10.26
CA LYS A 180 31.33 -7.65 10.01
C LYS A 180 32.04 -8.63 9.08
N SER A 181 31.60 -9.88 9.00
CA SER A 181 32.19 -10.92 8.15
C SER A 181 31.39 -11.13 6.86
N SER A 182 30.83 -10.06 6.31
CA SER A 182 29.97 -10.14 5.14
C SER A 182 30.77 -10.61 3.92
N LYS A 183 30.18 -11.55 3.17
CA LYS A 183 30.64 -11.95 1.85
C LYS A 183 29.44 -12.34 0.99
N PRO A 184 29.31 -11.75 -0.22
CA PRO A 184 28.39 -12.20 -1.24
C PRO A 184 28.68 -13.64 -1.67
N GLU A 185 27.66 -14.48 -1.69
CA GLU A 185 27.74 -15.84 -2.21
C GLU A 185 26.65 -16.09 -3.24
N LYS A 186 27.05 -16.62 -4.40
CA LYS A 186 26.09 -17.10 -5.38
C LYS A 186 25.29 -18.24 -4.76
N TYR A 187 23.97 -18.07 -4.70
CA TYR A 187 23.08 -18.98 -4.01
C TYR A 187 22.31 -19.89 -4.96
N ILE A 188 21.63 -19.29 -5.93
CA ILE A 188 20.83 -19.99 -6.94
C ILE A 188 21.21 -19.48 -8.34
N SER A 189 21.44 -20.41 -9.25
CA SER A 189 21.75 -20.11 -10.66
C SER A 189 20.51 -19.69 -11.45
N GLU A 190 20.71 -18.90 -12.50
CA GLU A 190 19.63 -18.32 -13.33
C GLU A 190 18.71 -19.38 -13.98
N ASN A 191 19.25 -20.56 -14.28
CA ASN A 191 18.52 -21.66 -14.94
C ASN A 191 17.36 -22.21 -14.09
N LEU A 192 17.34 -21.94 -12.79
CA LEU A 192 16.27 -22.34 -11.89
C LEU A 192 15.10 -21.34 -11.87
N PHE A 193 15.24 -20.17 -12.49
CA PHE A 193 14.18 -19.16 -12.62
C PHE A 193 13.86 -18.84 -14.10
N PRO A 194 13.44 -19.82 -14.91
CA PRO A 194 13.16 -19.58 -16.32
C PRO A 194 12.12 -18.48 -16.50
N THR A 195 12.42 -17.54 -17.40
CA THR A 195 11.55 -16.41 -17.75
C THR A 195 10.65 -16.76 -18.94
N PRO A 196 9.42 -16.20 -19.04
CA PRO A 196 8.59 -16.33 -20.23
C PRO A 196 9.25 -15.86 -21.52
N PHE A 197 10.16 -14.88 -21.44
CA PHE A 197 10.85 -14.28 -22.59
C PHE A 197 12.38 -14.28 -22.41
N PRO A 198 13.07 -15.41 -22.66
CA PRO A 198 14.51 -15.55 -22.42
C PRO A 198 15.42 -14.59 -23.20
N LYS A 199 14.94 -14.06 -24.33
CA LYS A 199 15.69 -13.10 -25.16
C LYS A 199 15.60 -11.66 -24.66
N LEU A 200 14.74 -11.38 -23.68
CA LEU A 200 14.57 -10.05 -23.11
C LEU A 200 15.29 -9.96 -21.77
N LYS A 201 15.70 -8.74 -21.40
CA LYS A 201 16.25 -8.47 -20.07
C LYS A 201 15.21 -8.86 -19.02
N THR A 202 15.56 -9.80 -18.15
CA THR A 202 14.64 -10.29 -17.13
C THR A 202 14.64 -9.37 -15.91
N HIS A 203 13.47 -9.09 -15.36
CA HIS A 203 13.29 -8.43 -14.09
C HIS A 203 12.91 -9.47 -13.04
N TYR A 204 13.66 -9.48 -11.94
CA TYR A 204 13.39 -10.34 -10.82
C TYR A 204 12.76 -9.53 -9.69
N HIS A 205 11.71 -10.06 -9.08
CA HIS A 205 11.15 -9.54 -7.84
C HIS A 205 11.17 -10.65 -6.80
N ILE A 206 11.35 -10.29 -5.54
CA ILE A 206 11.37 -11.24 -4.43
C ILE A 206 10.63 -10.62 -3.25
N THR A 207 9.85 -11.44 -2.54
CA THR A 207 9.18 -11.03 -1.30
C THR A 207 9.11 -12.21 -0.34
N SER A 208 8.99 -11.93 0.95
CA SER A 208 9.03 -12.92 2.02
C SER A 208 7.65 -13.55 2.26
N ILE A 209 7.60 -14.85 2.55
CA ILE A 209 6.41 -15.54 3.06
C ILE A 209 6.83 -16.52 4.16
N GLY A 210 6.42 -16.28 5.41
CA GLY A 210 7.05 -16.92 6.57
C GLY A 210 8.57 -16.74 6.55
N ASN A 211 9.32 -17.85 6.61
CA ASN A 211 10.80 -17.85 6.51
C ASN A 211 11.33 -18.07 5.09
N GLU A 212 10.43 -18.12 4.10
CA GLU A 212 10.74 -18.47 2.72
C GLU A 212 10.42 -17.31 1.78
N PHE A 213 10.57 -17.50 0.46
CA PHE A 213 10.39 -16.41 -0.49
C PHE A 213 9.57 -16.78 -1.72
N LEU A 214 8.80 -15.82 -2.20
CA LEU A 214 8.22 -15.83 -3.54
C LEU A 214 9.13 -15.05 -4.48
N VAL A 215 9.39 -15.59 -5.67
CA VAL A 215 10.23 -14.97 -6.69
C VAL A 215 9.46 -14.86 -8.00
N TRP A 216 9.41 -13.66 -8.58
CA TRP A 216 8.90 -13.43 -9.93
C TRP A 216 10.08 -13.31 -10.89
N SER A 217 10.03 -14.02 -12.00
CA SER A 217 10.99 -13.91 -13.12
C SER A 217 10.22 -13.61 -14.40
N GLY A 218 10.51 -12.47 -15.02
CA GLY A 218 9.82 -12.05 -16.24
C GLY A 218 9.99 -10.59 -16.58
N ILE A 219 9.13 -10.09 -17.47
CA ILE A 219 9.14 -8.67 -17.88
C ILE A 219 7.78 -8.28 -18.45
N ALA A 220 7.45 -6.98 -18.35
CA ALA A 220 6.33 -6.34 -19.07
C ALA A 220 4.97 -7.04 -18.88
N GLY A 221 4.66 -7.45 -17.65
CA GLY A 221 3.37 -8.08 -17.34
C GLY A 221 3.28 -9.56 -17.72
N SER A 222 4.42 -10.21 -17.94
CA SER A 222 4.51 -11.67 -18.12
C SER A 222 5.61 -12.21 -17.22
N TYR A 223 5.18 -12.80 -16.10
CA TYR A 223 6.06 -13.33 -15.07
C TYR A 223 5.72 -14.78 -14.74
N ASN A 224 6.75 -15.58 -14.49
CA ASN A 224 6.63 -16.84 -13.79
C ASN A 224 6.83 -16.60 -12.29
N LEU A 225 6.01 -17.23 -11.46
CA LEU A 225 6.08 -17.17 -10.00
C LEU A 225 6.66 -18.47 -9.46
N PHE A 226 7.70 -18.34 -8.64
CA PHE A 226 8.41 -19.43 -8.00
C PHE A 226 8.34 -19.31 -6.48
N PHE A 227 8.38 -20.46 -5.82
CA PHE A 227 8.64 -20.60 -4.40
C PHE A 227 10.09 -21.00 -4.20
N LEU A 228 10.84 -20.18 -3.46
CA LEU A 228 12.19 -20.47 -3.02
C LEU A 228 12.13 -20.94 -1.58
N HIS A 229 12.46 -22.21 -1.37
CA HIS A 229 12.79 -22.72 -0.05
C HIS A 229 14.28 -22.48 0.21
N LEU A 230 14.59 -21.59 1.13
CA LEU A 230 15.93 -21.11 1.44
C LEU A 230 16.80 -22.28 1.90
N GLU A 231 16.52 -22.86 3.06
CA GLU A 231 17.37 -23.90 3.68
C GLU A 231 17.72 -25.06 2.74
N SER A 232 16.73 -25.58 2.00
CA SER A 232 16.91 -26.70 1.06
C SER A 232 17.41 -26.28 -0.33
N LYS A 233 17.59 -24.98 -0.60
CA LYS A 233 17.92 -24.40 -1.92
C LYS A 233 16.99 -24.86 -3.04
N ARG A 234 15.75 -25.23 -2.71
CA ARG A 234 14.79 -25.78 -3.65
C ARG A 234 13.93 -24.67 -4.25
N VAL A 235 13.90 -24.60 -5.58
CA VAL A 235 13.04 -23.69 -6.34
C VAL A 235 11.90 -24.48 -6.97
N THR A 236 10.65 -24.06 -6.71
CA THR A 236 9.44 -24.69 -7.27
C THR A 236 8.65 -23.68 -8.08
N LEU A 237 8.35 -23.98 -9.34
CA LEU A 237 7.43 -23.15 -10.13
C LEU A 237 6.00 -23.31 -9.58
N LEU A 238 5.38 -22.22 -9.15
CA LEU A 238 4.01 -22.23 -8.62
C LEU A 238 2.97 -21.87 -9.68
N SER A 239 3.23 -20.83 -10.49
CA SER A 239 2.32 -20.38 -11.53
C SER A 239 3.08 -19.73 -12.67
N LYS A 240 2.55 -19.89 -13.88
CA LYS A 240 2.90 -19.06 -15.04
C LYS A 240 1.86 -17.95 -15.19
N ASP A 241 2.08 -17.06 -16.16
CA ASP A 241 1.14 -16.00 -16.55
C ASP A 241 0.73 -15.11 -15.37
N ILE A 242 1.72 -14.59 -14.65
CA ILE A 242 1.51 -13.55 -13.65
C ILE A 242 1.69 -12.17 -14.28
N VAL A 243 0.72 -11.29 -14.07
CA VAL A 243 0.70 -9.97 -14.70
C VAL A 243 1.32 -8.90 -13.80
N LEU A 244 1.12 -8.99 -12.48
CA LEU A 244 1.71 -8.06 -11.53
C LEU A 244 2.72 -8.78 -10.63
N PRO A 245 4.00 -8.37 -10.61
CA PRO A 245 5.00 -8.96 -9.72
C PRO A 245 4.89 -8.37 -8.31
N ARG A 246 3.72 -8.53 -7.70
CA ARG A 246 3.38 -8.02 -6.37
C ARG A 246 2.59 -9.06 -5.60
N PHE A 247 2.77 -9.02 -4.29
CA PHE A 247 2.04 -9.85 -3.35
C PHE A 247 1.24 -8.96 -2.41
N TYR A 248 -0.06 -9.20 -2.34
CA TYR A 248 -0.95 -8.49 -1.44
C TYR A 248 -1.20 -9.36 -0.21
N TYR A 249 -0.43 -9.12 0.85
CA TYR A 249 -0.54 -9.82 2.12
C TYR A 249 -1.95 -9.74 2.72
N ASN A 250 -2.33 -10.75 3.50
CA ASN A 250 -3.62 -10.82 4.17
C ASN A 250 -3.50 -10.98 5.70
N ASN A 251 -3.08 -12.14 6.17
CA ASN A 251 -3.25 -12.54 7.57
C ASN A 251 -2.08 -13.37 8.12
N GLY A 252 -0.89 -13.29 7.52
CA GLY A 252 0.25 -14.10 7.94
C GLY A 252 0.35 -15.49 7.31
N ILE A 253 -0.72 -16.00 6.67
CA ILE A 253 -0.76 -17.35 6.08
C ILE A 253 -1.33 -17.40 4.67
N SER A 254 -1.89 -16.29 4.19
CA SER A 254 -2.32 -16.15 2.81
C SER A 254 -2.06 -14.74 2.29
N GLY A 255 -2.11 -14.63 0.98
CA GLY A 255 -2.08 -13.37 0.26
C GLY A 255 -2.51 -13.57 -1.19
N TYR A 256 -2.53 -12.49 -1.95
CA TYR A 256 -3.10 -12.49 -3.28
C TYR A 256 -2.09 -12.03 -4.33
N ILE A 257 -2.17 -12.63 -5.51
CA ILE A 257 -1.44 -12.23 -6.72
C ILE A 257 -2.43 -11.99 -7.86
N VAL A 258 -2.00 -11.23 -8.87
CA VAL A 258 -2.78 -11.04 -10.10
C VAL A 258 -2.16 -11.86 -11.22
N GLY A 259 -2.86 -12.93 -11.58
CA GLY A 259 -2.52 -13.79 -12.71
C GLY A 259 -3.43 -13.58 -13.92
N GLY A 260 -3.16 -14.33 -14.98
CA GLY A 260 -3.90 -14.28 -16.23
C GLY A 260 -3.13 -13.56 -17.33
N LYS A 261 -3.87 -12.97 -18.26
CA LYS A 261 -3.33 -12.22 -19.40
C LYS A 261 -4.02 -10.86 -19.48
N ILE A 262 -3.44 -9.92 -20.22
CA ILE A 262 -4.09 -8.63 -20.43
C ILE A 262 -5.47 -8.86 -21.07
N GLY A 263 -6.52 -8.37 -20.41
CA GLY A 263 -7.92 -8.57 -20.80
C GLY A 263 -8.64 -9.73 -20.09
N ASP A 264 -7.90 -10.65 -19.45
CA ASP A 264 -8.44 -11.78 -18.69
C ASP A 264 -7.62 -11.97 -17.41
N LEU A 265 -7.99 -11.19 -16.37
CA LEU A 265 -7.25 -11.09 -15.11
C LEU A 265 -7.95 -11.88 -14.01
N TYR A 266 -7.13 -12.52 -13.18
CA TYR A 266 -7.60 -13.30 -12.03
C TYR A 266 -6.86 -12.89 -10.77
N LEU A 267 -7.62 -12.59 -9.72
CA LEU A 267 -7.11 -12.45 -8.37
C LEU A 267 -6.97 -13.85 -7.76
N LYS A 268 -5.74 -14.34 -7.62
CA LYS A 268 -5.45 -15.69 -7.11
C LYS A 268 -4.97 -15.62 -5.68
N GLU A 269 -5.55 -16.44 -4.82
CA GLU A 269 -5.09 -16.61 -3.46
C GLU A 269 -3.93 -17.60 -3.43
N VAL A 270 -2.86 -17.21 -2.76
CA VAL A 270 -1.73 -18.06 -2.40
C VAL A 270 -1.86 -18.37 -0.92
N VAL A 271 -2.05 -19.64 -0.58
CA VAL A 271 -2.08 -20.12 0.81
C VAL A 271 -0.77 -20.84 1.08
N TYR A 272 -0.13 -20.48 2.19
CA TYR A 272 1.18 -21.00 2.54
C TYR A 272 1.28 -21.26 4.03
N HIS A 273 2.13 -22.22 4.38
CA HIS A 273 2.42 -22.61 5.75
C HIS A 273 3.92 -22.90 5.85
N GLN A 274 4.47 -22.71 7.03
CA GLN A 274 5.88 -22.97 7.28
C GLN A 274 6.26 -24.41 6.87
N GLY A 275 7.33 -24.54 6.10
CA GLY A 275 7.85 -25.83 5.61
C GLY A 275 7.02 -26.51 4.51
N LYS A 276 5.93 -25.91 4.02
CA LYS A 276 5.11 -26.47 2.94
C LYS A 276 5.21 -25.62 1.68
N THR A 277 5.19 -26.28 0.52
CA THR A 277 5.04 -25.58 -0.76
C THR A 277 3.68 -24.87 -0.79
N PRO A 278 3.61 -23.58 -1.12
CA PRO A 278 2.36 -22.85 -1.25
C PRO A 278 1.42 -23.46 -2.29
N SER A 279 0.12 -23.36 -2.04
CA SER A 279 -0.92 -23.69 -3.01
C SER A 279 -1.54 -22.42 -3.58
N ILE A 280 -1.86 -22.42 -4.87
CA ILE A 280 -2.52 -21.30 -5.55
C ILE A 280 -3.89 -21.76 -6.04
N ASN A 281 -4.93 -21.00 -5.72
CA ASN A 281 -6.28 -21.30 -6.20
C ASN A 281 -6.46 -20.96 -7.69
N ARG A 282 -7.63 -21.31 -8.26
CA ARG A 282 -7.95 -20.99 -9.67
C ARG A 282 -8.03 -19.48 -9.93
N GLY A 283 -8.39 -18.71 -8.90
CA GLY A 283 -8.56 -17.27 -8.95
C GLY A 283 -9.99 -16.83 -9.24
N ILE A 284 -10.27 -15.58 -8.87
CA ILE A 284 -11.52 -14.88 -9.11
C ILE A 284 -11.32 -13.95 -10.32
N PRO A 285 -12.18 -13.98 -11.35
CA PRO A 285 -12.11 -13.02 -12.44
C PRO A 285 -12.24 -11.59 -11.93
N ILE A 286 -11.34 -10.71 -12.38
CA ILE A 286 -11.29 -9.31 -11.98
C ILE A 286 -11.12 -8.39 -13.18
N VAL A 287 -11.52 -7.13 -13.02
CA VAL A 287 -11.18 -6.05 -13.96
C VAL A 287 -9.88 -5.35 -13.53
N THR A 288 -9.29 -4.55 -14.42
CA THR A 288 -8.05 -3.80 -14.15
C THR A 288 -8.11 -2.95 -12.87
N ARG A 289 -9.30 -2.41 -12.54
CA ARG A 289 -9.52 -1.59 -11.33
C ARG A 289 -9.40 -2.39 -10.03
N GLU A 290 -9.59 -3.69 -10.08
CA GLU A 290 -9.54 -4.62 -8.93
C GLU A 290 -8.17 -5.30 -8.80
N ALA A 291 -7.24 -5.05 -9.71
CA ALA A 291 -5.90 -5.65 -9.70
C ALA A 291 -5.03 -5.19 -8.50
N PHE A 292 -5.45 -4.13 -7.82
CA PHE A 292 -4.82 -3.60 -6.61
C PHE A 292 -5.84 -3.70 -5.47
N SER A 293 -6.04 -4.93 -4.98
CA SER A 293 -7.04 -5.24 -3.97
C SER A 293 -6.43 -5.80 -2.70
N TRP A 294 -6.95 -5.35 -1.56
CA TRP A 294 -6.66 -5.93 -0.25
C TRP A 294 -7.89 -6.61 0.31
N ARG A 295 -7.69 -7.79 0.91
CA ARG A 295 -8.75 -8.57 1.54
C ARG A 295 -9.21 -7.90 2.84
N LEU A 296 -10.52 -7.70 2.96
CA LEU A 296 -11.21 -7.21 4.17
C LEU A 296 -11.68 -8.38 5.04
N THR A 297 -12.16 -8.13 6.25
CA THR A 297 -12.60 -9.16 7.20
C THR A 297 -13.87 -9.89 6.75
N GLY A 298 -14.81 -9.18 6.11
CA GLY A 298 -16.06 -9.73 5.58
C GLY A 298 -15.80 -10.85 4.57
N LYS A 299 -16.70 -11.82 4.39
CA LYS A 299 -16.46 -12.95 3.47
C LYS A 299 -16.38 -12.50 2.01
N ASP A 300 -15.29 -12.83 1.33
CA ASP A 300 -15.01 -12.55 -0.09
C ASP A 300 -15.08 -11.06 -0.47
N GLU A 301 -14.76 -10.20 0.49
CA GLU A 301 -14.78 -8.74 0.37
C GLU A 301 -13.38 -8.14 0.26
N PHE A 302 -13.26 -7.15 -0.61
CA PHE A 302 -12.00 -6.52 -0.95
C PHE A 302 -12.19 -5.01 -1.07
N ILE A 303 -11.11 -4.28 -0.84
CA ILE A 303 -11.02 -2.86 -1.15
C ILE A 303 -10.03 -2.65 -2.29
N ALA A 304 -10.41 -1.83 -3.26
CA ALA A 304 -9.58 -1.40 -4.36
C ALA A 304 -9.73 0.10 -4.61
N THR A 305 -8.77 0.72 -5.26
CA THR A 305 -8.85 2.12 -5.73
C THR A 305 -9.36 2.17 -7.15
N ASN A 306 -10.30 3.07 -7.48
CA ASN A 306 -10.57 3.33 -8.89
C ASN A 306 -9.36 4.10 -9.47
N GLN A 307 -8.74 3.61 -10.54
CA GLN A 307 -7.49 4.20 -11.09
C GLN A 307 -7.72 5.54 -11.82
N ASN A 308 -8.79 6.26 -11.47
CA ASN A 308 -9.23 7.49 -12.10
C ASN A 308 -9.09 8.65 -11.10
N ASP A 309 -9.02 9.88 -11.59
CA ASP A 309 -9.03 11.10 -10.76
C ASP A 309 -10.47 11.67 -10.69
N PRO A 310 -11.02 11.99 -9.50
CA PRO A 310 -10.48 11.72 -8.17
C PRO A 310 -10.48 10.23 -7.84
N ASN A 311 -9.38 9.77 -7.23
CA ASN A 311 -9.25 8.38 -6.81
C ASN A 311 -10.14 8.14 -5.59
N GLN A 312 -11.10 7.26 -5.81
CA GLN A 312 -12.16 6.88 -4.89
C GLN A 312 -12.06 5.39 -4.60
N PRO A 313 -11.82 5.02 -3.34
CA PRO A 313 -11.84 3.63 -2.93
C PRO A 313 -13.22 3.00 -3.09
N MET A 314 -13.21 1.73 -3.44
CA MET A 314 -14.39 0.92 -3.70
C MET A 314 -14.25 -0.41 -2.98
N LYS A 315 -15.26 -0.73 -2.17
CA LYS A 315 -15.46 -2.08 -1.67
C LYS A 315 -16.13 -2.92 -2.75
N TRP A 316 -15.65 -4.13 -2.96
CA TRP A 316 -16.26 -5.07 -3.88
C TRP A 316 -16.25 -6.49 -3.31
N LYS A 317 -17.16 -7.31 -3.83
CA LYS A 317 -17.36 -8.70 -3.44
C LYS A 317 -17.56 -9.55 -4.67
N VAL A 318 -17.01 -10.76 -4.66
CA VAL A 318 -16.95 -11.68 -5.84
C VAL A 318 -18.30 -11.87 -6.55
N SER A 319 -19.40 -11.88 -5.81
CA SER A 319 -20.76 -12.00 -6.36
C SER A 319 -21.70 -10.92 -5.80
N GLY A 320 -21.15 -9.78 -5.39
CA GLY A 320 -21.90 -8.72 -4.71
C GLY A 320 -21.87 -7.38 -5.44
N LYS A 321 -22.61 -6.42 -4.87
CA LYS A 321 -22.57 -5.03 -5.33
C LYS A 321 -21.24 -4.38 -4.97
N LYS A 322 -20.79 -3.52 -5.87
CA LYS A 322 -19.66 -2.63 -5.66
C LYS A 322 -20.18 -1.36 -4.98
N GLU A 323 -19.46 -0.91 -3.97
CA GLU A 323 -19.82 0.25 -3.16
C GLU A 323 -18.62 1.21 -3.12
N HIS A 324 -18.82 2.43 -3.60
CA HIS A 324 -17.83 3.49 -3.49
C HIS A 324 -17.91 4.14 -2.11
N PHE A 325 -16.77 4.27 -1.45
CA PHE A 325 -16.71 4.92 -0.15
C PHE A 325 -16.77 6.45 -0.28
N PRO A 326 -17.36 7.16 0.71
CA PRO A 326 -17.60 8.60 0.62
C PRO A 326 -16.34 9.40 1.01
N PHE A 327 -15.24 9.16 0.31
CA PHE A 327 -13.99 9.93 0.44
C PHE A 327 -13.10 9.80 -0.79
N PHE A 328 -12.24 10.79 -1.01
CA PHE A 328 -11.27 10.81 -2.10
C PHE A 328 -9.84 10.88 -1.57
N ILE A 329 -8.94 10.16 -2.23
CA ILE A 329 -7.54 9.97 -1.81
C ILE A 329 -6.62 9.97 -3.03
N GLU A 330 -5.31 9.92 -2.81
CA GLU A 330 -4.30 9.75 -3.86
C GLU A 330 -3.90 8.28 -4.02
N ARG A 331 -3.56 7.62 -2.91
CA ARG A 331 -3.07 6.22 -2.85
C ARG A 331 -3.59 5.53 -1.59
N LEU A 332 -3.69 4.20 -1.64
CA LEU A 332 -4.19 3.37 -0.54
C LEU A 332 -3.36 2.09 -0.38
N TRP A 333 -3.27 1.62 0.86
CA TRP A 333 -2.78 0.31 1.25
C TRP A 333 -3.70 -0.28 2.33
N GLY A 334 -4.15 -1.52 2.14
CA GLY A 334 -4.88 -2.23 3.19
C GLY A 334 -3.94 -2.72 4.27
N VAL A 335 -4.27 -2.47 5.53
CA VAL A 335 -3.52 -2.95 6.70
C VAL A 335 -4.36 -3.94 7.51
N ALA A 336 -3.86 -4.44 8.64
CA ALA A 336 -4.55 -5.47 9.43
C ALA A 336 -6.00 -5.08 9.80
N GLY A 337 -6.91 -6.03 9.59
CA GLY A 337 -8.36 -5.85 9.74
C GLY A 337 -8.97 -5.11 8.55
N ASP A 338 -9.90 -4.19 8.84
CA ASP A 338 -10.53 -3.29 7.85
C ASP A 338 -9.96 -1.87 7.91
N ARG A 339 -8.73 -1.75 8.41
CA ARG A 339 -7.99 -0.49 8.44
C ARG A 339 -7.24 -0.28 7.13
N ILE A 340 -7.04 0.98 6.79
CA ILE A 340 -6.26 1.40 5.62
C ILE A 340 -5.24 2.44 6.01
N VAL A 341 -4.12 2.47 5.27
CA VAL A 341 -3.26 3.64 5.19
C VAL A 341 -3.49 4.28 3.84
N TYR A 342 -3.64 5.59 3.78
CA TYR A 342 -3.83 6.31 2.54
C TYR A 342 -3.07 7.64 2.52
N GLU A 343 -2.84 8.14 1.31
CA GLU A 343 -2.38 9.52 1.10
C GLU A 343 -3.55 10.43 0.76
N SER A 344 -3.71 11.50 1.54
CA SER A 344 -4.73 12.51 1.28
C SER A 344 -4.35 13.41 0.09
N LYS A 345 -5.30 14.16 -0.47
CA LYS A 345 -5.01 15.17 -1.50
C LYS A 345 -4.02 16.24 -1.02
N ARG A 346 -3.96 16.50 0.28
CA ARG A 346 -3.00 17.42 0.92
C ARG A 346 -1.60 16.81 1.08
N GLY A 347 -1.45 15.52 0.75
CA GLY A 347 -0.20 14.76 0.83
C GLY A 347 0.14 14.24 2.22
N GLU A 348 -0.80 14.31 3.15
CA GLU A 348 -0.71 13.66 4.46
C GLU A 348 -0.75 12.14 4.29
N LEU A 349 -0.08 11.42 5.19
CA LEU A 349 -0.22 9.97 5.32
C LEU A 349 -1.12 9.69 6.53
N VAL A 350 -2.20 8.95 6.31
CA VAL A 350 -3.28 8.80 7.28
C VAL A 350 -3.62 7.32 7.47
N LEU A 351 -3.76 6.89 8.71
CA LEU A 351 -4.29 5.59 9.12
C LEU A 351 -5.76 5.76 9.53
N ASP A 352 -6.62 4.87 9.05
CA ASP A 352 -8.06 5.03 9.23
C ASP A 352 -8.80 3.69 9.23
N ASP A 353 -9.95 3.64 9.90
CA ASP A 353 -10.92 2.57 9.81
C ASP A 353 -11.97 2.91 8.75
N LEU A 354 -12.41 1.94 7.96
CA LEU A 354 -13.37 2.17 6.86
C LEU A 354 -14.80 2.44 7.36
N ILE A 355 -14.94 3.19 8.46
CA ILE A 355 -16.18 3.54 9.13
C ILE A 355 -16.55 4.98 8.78
N PHE A 356 -17.72 5.16 8.17
CA PHE A 356 -18.18 6.47 7.68
C PHE A 356 -19.44 6.88 8.42
N SER A 357 -19.52 8.15 8.80
CA SER A 357 -20.70 8.70 9.45
C SER A 357 -21.87 8.84 8.46
N PRO A 358 -23.12 8.93 8.92
CA PRO A 358 -24.25 9.28 8.05
C PRO A 358 -24.02 10.60 7.28
N GLU A 359 -23.32 11.56 7.89
CA GLU A 359 -23.00 12.84 7.26
C GLU A 359 -22.08 12.66 6.04
N ASP A 360 -21.05 11.81 6.14
CA ASP A 360 -20.13 11.57 5.04
C ASP A 360 -20.88 10.99 3.82
N TRP A 361 -21.80 10.06 4.08
CA TRP A 361 -22.67 9.50 3.04
C TRP A 361 -23.60 10.55 2.44
N MET A 362 -24.20 11.43 3.26
CA MET A 362 -25.05 12.52 2.76
C MET A 362 -24.28 13.47 1.84
N ILE A 363 -23.06 13.87 2.21
CA ILE A 363 -22.20 14.71 1.35
C ILE A 363 -21.87 13.99 0.05
N TYR A 364 -21.61 12.69 0.09
CA TYR A 364 -21.32 11.92 -1.11
C TYR A 364 -22.53 11.76 -2.05
N GLU A 365 -23.73 11.51 -1.51
CA GLU A 365 -24.96 11.54 -2.30
C GLU A 365 -25.17 12.92 -2.94
N TYR A 366 -24.87 13.99 -2.19
CA TYR A 366 -24.96 15.34 -2.72
C TYR A 366 -23.96 15.59 -3.85
N PHE A 367 -22.70 15.15 -3.70
CA PHE A 367 -21.69 15.17 -4.75
C PHE A 367 -22.17 14.47 -6.03
N LYS A 368 -22.77 13.29 -5.92
CA LYS A 368 -23.32 12.58 -7.08
C LYS A 368 -24.44 13.36 -7.77
N LYS A 369 -25.32 14.00 -7.00
CA LYS A 369 -26.40 14.84 -7.54
C LYS A 369 -25.84 16.03 -8.32
N VAL A 370 -24.89 16.77 -7.74
CA VAL A 370 -24.27 17.93 -8.40
C VAL A 370 -23.50 17.51 -9.66
N ARG A 371 -22.78 16.39 -9.61
CA ARG A 371 -22.04 15.87 -10.76
C ARG A 371 -22.98 15.57 -11.93
N LYS A 372 -24.13 14.93 -11.66
CA LYS A 372 -25.14 14.65 -12.68
C LYS A 372 -25.72 15.93 -13.31
N LEU A 373 -25.86 17.01 -12.54
CA LEU A 373 -26.29 18.31 -13.06
C LEU A 373 -25.21 19.01 -13.89
N SER A 374 -23.94 18.76 -13.59
CA SER A 374 -22.80 19.29 -14.35
C SER A 374 -22.59 18.58 -15.69
N ASP A 375 -22.90 17.27 -15.74
CA ASP A 375 -22.71 16.42 -16.92
C ASP A 375 -23.88 16.47 -17.92
N GLY A 376 -25.03 17.05 -17.52
CA GLY A 376 -26.25 17.16 -18.33
C GLY A 376 -26.50 18.59 -18.76
#